data_AF-A0A7J9I0C4-F1
#
_entry.id   AF-A0A7J9I0C4-F1
#
_cell.length_a   1.000
_cell.length_b   1.000
_cell.length_c   1.000
_cell.angle_alpha   90.00
_cell.angle_beta   90.00
_cell.angle_gamma   90.00
#
_symmetry.space_group_name_H-M   'P 1'
#
loop_
_entity.id
_entity.type
_entity.pdbx_description
1 polymer ?
#
loop_
_entity_poly.entity_id
_entity_poly.type
_entity_poly.pdbx_seq_one_letter_code
_entity_poly.pdbx_strand_id
1 'polypeptide(L)' 'MPPTRPIRHPVGDFACRPCMSADGTGLSGKAVTALTKIYTKGSGSITIIRTKG' A
#
# COMPACT_ATOMS: atom_id res chain seq x y z
N MET A 1 20.85 9.63 4.38
CA MET A 1 20.88 8.55 5.40
C MET A 1 19.44 8.28 5.82
N PRO A 2 18.90 7.06 5.65
CA PRO A 2 17.56 6.75 6.14
C PRO A 2 17.57 6.72 7.68
N PRO A 3 16.47 7.11 8.34
CA PRO A 3 16.40 7.13 9.80
C PRO A 3 16.57 5.72 10.38
N THR A 4 17.33 5.60 11.46
CA THR A 4 17.64 4.35 12.18
C THR A 4 16.40 3.72 12.84
N ARG A 5 15.34 4.50 13.05
CA ARG A 5 14.09 4.04 13.66
C ARG A 5 12.95 4.11 12.66
N PRO A 6 12.10 3.07 12.56
CA PRO A 6 10.88 3.12 11.79
C PRO A 6 10.01 4.28 12.28
N ILE A 7 9.66 5.20 11.39
CA ILE A 7 8.66 6.22 11.70
C ILE A 7 7.32 5.49 11.84
N ARG A 8 6.71 5.53 13.03
CA ARG A 8 5.35 5.02 13.23
C ARG A 8 4.41 5.89 12.41
N HIS A 9 3.98 5.35 11.28
CA HIS A 9 3.06 6.05 10.39
C HIS A 9 1.67 6.11 11.05
N PRO A 10 0.91 7.20 10.87
CA PRO A 10 -0.41 7.37 11.48
C PRO A 10 -1.44 6.30 11.09
N VAL A 11 -1.13 5.44 10.09
CA VAL A 11 -2.00 4.32 9.69
C VAL A 11 -1.52 2.95 10.23
N GLY A 12 -0.62 2.93 11.20
CA GLY A 12 -0.21 1.72 11.92
C GLY A 12 0.33 0.62 10.99
N ASP A 13 -0.20 -0.59 11.14
CA ASP A 13 0.24 -1.80 10.41
C ASP A 13 0.08 -1.69 8.88
N PHE A 14 -0.75 -0.76 8.40
CA PHE A 14 -0.93 -0.48 6.97
C PHE A 14 0.21 0.35 6.35
N ALA A 15 1.16 0.80 7.16
CA ALA A 15 2.29 1.62 6.71
C ALA A 15 3.51 0.81 6.27
N CYS A 16 3.64 -0.39 6.82
CA CYS A 16 4.59 -1.36 6.31
C CYS A 16 4.08 -1.74 4.93
N ARG A 17 4.84 -1.35 3.89
CA ARG A 17 4.69 -1.76 2.48
C ARG A 17 3.63 -2.84 2.36
N PRO A 18 2.42 -2.54 1.86
CA PRO A 18 1.50 -3.60 1.51
C PRO A 18 2.25 -4.44 0.46
N CYS A 19 2.83 -5.56 0.90
CA CYS A 19 3.23 -6.67 0.05
C CYS A 19 1.92 -7.32 -0.43
N MET A 20 1.12 -6.51 -1.12
CA MET A 20 -0.15 -6.92 -1.71
C MET A 20 0.18 -7.39 -3.11
N SER A 21 -0.04 -8.67 -3.34
CA SER A 21 0.00 -9.23 -4.67
C SER A 21 -1.22 -8.76 -5.44
N ALA A 22 -1.07 -8.54 -6.75
CA ALA A 22 -2.19 -8.30 -7.65
C ALA A 22 -3.19 -9.47 -7.64
N ASP A 23 -2.73 -10.66 -7.28
CA ASP A 23 -3.50 -11.91 -7.28
C ASP A 23 -4.15 -12.23 -5.92
N GLY A 24 -4.10 -11.28 -4.97
CA GLY A 24 -4.57 -11.47 -3.60
C GLY A 24 -5.97 -10.93 -3.31
N THR A 25 -6.39 -11.12 -2.06
CA THR A 25 -7.56 -10.47 -1.50
C THR A 25 -7.18 -9.08 -0.98
N GLY A 26 -7.95 -8.04 -1.35
CA GLY A 26 -7.71 -6.68 -0.90
C GLY A 26 -8.05 -6.50 0.59
N LEU A 27 -7.74 -5.33 1.15
CA LEU A 27 -7.95 -5.03 2.58
C LEU A 27 -9.40 -5.22 3.05
N SER A 28 -10.37 -5.12 2.14
CA SER A 28 -11.80 -5.34 2.39
C SER A 28 -12.22 -6.83 2.37
N GLY A 29 -11.33 -7.77 2.11
CA GLY A 29 -11.69 -9.18 1.90
C GLY A 29 -12.24 -9.50 0.51
N LYS A 30 -12.21 -8.53 -0.42
CA LYS A 30 -12.67 -8.66 -1.80
C LYS A 30 -11.53 -8.98 -2.76
N ALA A 31 -11.81 -9.74 -3.81
CA ALA A 31 -10.79 -10.08 -4.82
C ALA A 31 -10.20 -8.81 -5.45
N VAL A 32 -8.87 -8.67 -5.48
CA VAL A 32 -8.22 -7.57 -6.19
C VAL A 32 -8.35 -7.82 -7.70
N THR A 33 -8.68 -6.77 -8.44
CA THR A 33 -8.79 -6.82 -9.90
C THR A 33 -7.76 -5.93 -10.58
N ALA A 34 -7.27 -4.90 -9.89
CA ALA A 34 -6.17 -4.09 -10.38
C ALA A 34 -5.41 -3.44 -9.22
N LEU A 35 -4.10 -3.27 -9.45
CA LEU A 35 -3.21 -2.54 -8.56
C LEU A 35 -2.56 -1.40 -9.36
N THR A 36 -2.63 -0.18 -8.85
CA THR A 36 -1.98 0.98 -9.49
C THR A 36 -1.10 1.68 -8.47
N LYS A 37 0.16 1.88 -8.82
CA LYS A 37 1.12 2.61 -7.99
C LYS A 37 1.48 3.93 -8.66
N ILE A 38 1.17 5.02 -7.98
CA ILE A 38 1.47 6.38 -8.42
C ILE A 38 2.66 6.88 -7.59
N TYR A 39 3.75 7.20 -8.26
CA TYR A 39 4.89 7.85 -7.62
C TYR A 39 4.61 9.35 -7.51
N THR A 40 4.68 9.89 -6.30
CA THR A 40 4.50 11.32 -6.07
C THR A 40 5.82 12.05 -6.33
N LYS A 41 5.77 13.38 -6.51
CA LYS A 41 6.98 14.19 -6.69
C LYS A 41 7.91 14.20 -5.46
N GLY A 42 7.41 13.81 -4.28
CA GLY A 42 8.21 13.63 -3.07
C GLY A 42 8.74 12.20 -2.93
N SER A 43 9.16 11.82 -1.72
CA SER A 43 9.64 10.46 -1.42
C SER A 43 8.51 9.44 -1.19
N GLY A 44 7.31 9.70 -1.68
CA GLY A 44 6.11 8.93 -1.42
C GLY A 44 5.51 8.28 -2.66
N SER A 45 4.69 7.25 -2.43
CA SER A 45 3.83 6.67 -3.46
C SER A 45 2.43 6.44 -2.93
N ILE A 46 1.44 6.58 -3.81
CA ILE A 46 0.05 6.24 -3.54
C ILE A 46 -0.24 4.90 -4.23
N THR A 47 -0.81 3.94 -3.50
CA THR A 47 -1.24 2.66 -4.06
C THR A 47 -2.77 2.63 -4.09
N ILE A 48 -3.34 2.46 -5.27
CA ILE A 48 -4.77 2.30 -5.50
C ILE A 48 -5.05 0.81 -5.72
N ILE A 49 -5.93 0.25 -4.91
CA ILE A 49 -6.40 -1.13 -5.03
C ILE A 49 -7.82 -1.09 -5.57
N ARG A 50 -8.06 -1.69 -6.73
CA ARG A 50 -9.41 -1.94 -7.23
C ARG A 50 -9.79 -3.35 -6.84
N THR A 51 -10.93 -3.50 -6.19
CA THR A 51 -11.48 -4.80 -5.78
C THR A 51 -12.79 -5.10 -6.50
N LYS A 52 -13.09 -6.38 -6.72
CA LYS A 52 -14.37 -6.84 -7.25
C LYS A 52 -15.45 -6.73 -6.18
N GLY A 53 -16.52 -6.03 -6.52
CA GLY A 53 -17.72 -5.82 -5.69
C GLY A 53 -18.57 -7.06 -5.61
#